data_AF-A0A1G1GTH5-F1
#
_entry.id   AF-A0A1G1GTH5-F1
#
_cell.length_a   1.000
_cell.length_b   1.000
_cell.length_c   1.000
_cell.angle_alpha   90.00
_cell.angle_beta   90.00
_cell.angle_gamma   90.00
#
_symmetry.space_group_name_H-M   'P 1'
#
loop_
_entity.id
_entity.type
_entity.pdbx_description
1 polymer ?
#
loop_
_entity_poly.entity_id
_entity_poly.type
_entity_poly.pdbx_seq_one_letter_code
_entity_poly.pdbx_strand_id
1 'polypeptide(L)'
;MNIEHYSFGRITIDGKTYTSDVIIYPDKINASWWRKAGHNLEVVDLIDVISAKPEVLVIGTGATGLMKVPNETISHLESKSIEVHVTRTEKAVELFNKLQKDKKVIAALHLTC
;
A
#
# COMPACT_ATOMS: atom_id res chain seq x y z
N MET A 1 -8.45 1.59 -10.49
CA MET A 1 -7.11 1.93 -11.02
C MET A 1 -6.37 0.64 -11.30
N ASN A 2 -5.95 0.38 -12.52
CA ASN A 2 -5.27 -0.86 -12.85
C ASN A 2 -3.75 -0.72 -12.72
N ILE A 3 -3.12 -1.56 -11.89
CA ILE A 3 -1.66 -1.67 -11.87
C ILE A 3 -1.25 -2.62 -13.00
N GLU A 4 -0.61 -2.09 -14.03
CA GLU A 4 -0.24 -2.83 -15.24
C GLU A 4 1.09 -3.55 -15.08
N HIS A 5 2.03 -2.93 -14.36
CA HIS A 5 3.38 -3.46 -14.21
C HIS A 5 4.00 -3.03 -12.89
N TYR A 6 4.75 -3.94 -12.27
CA TYR A 6 5.61 -3.67 -11.13
C TYR A 6 6.98 -4.32 -11.37
N SER A 7 8.03 -3.58 -10.99
CA SER A 7 9.42 -4.04 -10.94
C SER A 7 10.16 -3.24 -9.87
N PHE A 8 11.37 -3.65 -9.51
CA PHE A 8 12.14 -2.96 -8.46
C PHE A 8 12.27 -1.45 -8.76
N GLY A 9 11.75 -0.62 -7.84
CA GLY A 9 11.77 0.84 -7.92
C GLY A 9 10.85 1.44 -8.98
N ARG A 10 9.94 0.68 -9.60
CA ARG A 10 9.07 1.18 -10.68
C ARG A 10 7.71 0.49 -10.71
N ILE A 11 6.66 1.29 -10.83
CA ILE A 11 5.28 0.81 -10.96
C ILE A 11 4.54 1.62 -12.04
N THR A 12 3.74 0.95 -12.88
CA THR A 12 2.90 1.59 -13.90
C THR A 12 1.44 1.36 -13.56
N ILE A 13 0.70 2.46 -13.44
CA ILE A 13 -0.70 2.49 -13.02
C ILE A 13 -1.47 3.34 -14.02
N ASP A 14 -2.50 2.77 -14.66
CA ASP A 14 -3.31 3.41 -15.68
C ASP A 14 -2.45 4.18 -16.73
N GLY A 15 -1.45 3.49 -17.30
CA GLY A 15 -0.51 4.03 -18.28
C GLY A 15 0.56 5.01 -17.76
N LYS A 16 0.54 5.39 -16.48
CA LYS A 16 1.53 6.31 -15.88
C LYS A 16 2.52 5.59 -14.98
N THR A 17 3.81 5.85 -15.19
CA THR A 17 4.90 5.26 -14.42
C THR A 17 5.33 6.15 -13.25
N TYR A 18 5.52 5.51 -12.09
CA TYR A 18 6.05 6.09 -10.87
C TYR A 18 7.32 5.35 -10.45
N THR A 19 8.27 6.08 -9.87
CA THR A 19 9.58 5.57 -9.44
C THR A 19 9.86 5.78 -7.95
N SER A 20 8.82 6.13 -7.21
CA SER A 20 8.82 6.32 -5.76
C SER A 20 7.71 5.50 -5.15
N ASP A 21 7.78 5.25 -3.85
CA ASP A 21 6.70 4.60 -3.11
C ASP A 21 5.37 5.33 -3.31
N VAL A 22 4.30 4.55 -3.38
CA VAL A 22 2.96 5.07 -3.71
C VAL A 22 1.92 4.59 -2.70
N ILE A 23 0.95 5.46 -2.42
CA ILE A 23 -0.36 5.03 -1.93
C ILE A 23 -1.38 5.20 -3.06
N ILE A 24 -2.13 4.14 -3.34
CA ILE A 24 -3.18 4.11 -4.36
C ILE A 24 -4.53 4.11 -3.64
N TYR A 25 -5.30 5.17 -3.85
CA TYR A 25 -6.68 5.32 -3.40
C TYR A 25 -7.65 5.01 -4.54
N PRO A 26 -8.95 4.80 -4.27
CA PRO A 26 -9.95 4.60 -5.31
C PRO A 26 -10.01 5.73 -6.35
N ASP A 27 -9.72 6.96 -5.92
CA ASP A 27 -9.90 8.20 -6.68
C ASP A 27 -8.61 8.96 -6.97
N LYS A 28 -7.48 8.62 -6.32
CA LYS A 28 -6.20 9.32 -6.48
C LYS A 28 -4.98 8.44 -6.19
N ILE A 29 -3.82 8.91 -6.63
CA ILE A 29 -2.52 8.31 -6.31
C ILE A 29 -1.69 9.35 -5.54
N ASN A 30 -1.20 8.98 -4.35
CA ASN A 30 -0.18 9.74 -3.63
C ASN A 30 1.20 9.13 -3.96
N ALA A 31 1.91 9.76 -4.90
CA ALA A 31 3.25 9.34 -5.31
C ALA A 31 4.39 9.98 -4.50
N SER A 32 4.05 10.83 -3.53
CA SER A 32 4.99 11.49 -2.62
C SER A 32 4.95 10.87 -1.22
N TRP A 33 4.41 9.66 -1.10
CA TRP A 33 4.31 8.98 0.18
C TRP A 33 5.70 8.63 0.71
N TRP A 34 5.96 9.07 1.93
CA TRP A 34 7.21 8.81 2.62
C TRP A 34 6.92 8.43 4.07
N ARG A 35 7.59 7.38 4.55
CA ARG A 35 7.47 6.91 5.93
C ARG A 35 8.37 7.71 6.84
N LYS A 36 7.94 7.94 8.08
CA LYS A 36 8.74 8.57 9.13
C LYS A 36 10.05 7.81 9.38
N ALA A 37 10.01 6.48 9.33
CA ALA A 37 11.18 5.61 9.36
C ALA A 37 11.19 4.70 8.12
N GLY A 38 12.27 4.74 7.33
CA GLY A 38 12.29 4.13 5.99
C GLY A 38 11.87 2.66 5.93
N HIS A 39 12.24 1.84 6.92
CA HIS A 39 11.95 0.40 6.97
C HIS A 39 10.88 0.01 8.01
N ASN A 40 10.18 0.99 8.60
CA ASN A 40 9.17 0.71 9.62
C ASN A 40 7.92 1.53 9.32
N LEU A 41 6.83 0.85 8.97
CA LEU A 41 5.56 1.48 8.68
C LEU A 41 4.81 1.76 10.00
N GLU A 42 4.66 3.04 10.35
CA GLU A 42 3.97 3.46 11.56
C GLU A 42 2.55 4.00 11.25
N VAL A 43 1.68 4.05 12.26
CA VAL A 43 0.32 4.61 12.13
C VAL A 43 0.33 6.05 11.59
N VAL A 44 1.34 6.84 11.95
CA VAL A 44 1.52 8.22 11.47
C VAL A 44 1.69 8.31 9.95
N ASP A 45 2.23 7.26 9.32
CA ASP A 45 2.44 7.20 7.87
C ASP A 45 1.14 6.88 7.10
N LEU A 46 0.07 6.55 7.83
CA LEU A 46 -1.20 6.06 7.31
C LEU A 46 -2.39 6.93 7.73
N ILE A 47 -2.18 8.13 8.28
CA ILE A 47 -3.26 9.01 8.77
C ILE A 47 -4.31 9.29 7.69
N ASP A 48 -3.86 9.60 6.47
CA ASP A 48 -4.75 9.84 5.34
C ASP A 48 -5.48 8.58 4.87
N VAL A 49 -4.83 7.41 4.97
CA VAL A 49 -5.43 6.12 4.66
C VAL A 49 -6.54 5.80 5.66
N ILE A 50 -6.28 5.97 6.96
CA ILE A 50 -7.26 5.75 8.03
C ILE A 50 -8.45 6.71 7.86
N SER A 51 -8.17 7.98 7.55
CA SER A 51 -9.21 8.99 7.31
C SER A 51 -10.08 8.67 6.10
N ALA A 52 -9.48 8.05 5.07
CA ALA A 52 -10.19 7.58 3.90
C ALA A 52 -11.11 6.38 4.19
N LYS A 53 -10.96 5.68 5.33
CA LYS A 53 -11.81 4.53 5.75
C LYS A 53 -12.02 3.51 4.62
N PRO A 54 -10.95 2.81 4.16
CA PRO A 54 -11.09 1.69 3.24
C PRO A 54 -11.70 0.48 3.97
N GLU A 55 -12.27 -0.43 3.18
CA GLU A 55 -12.61 -1.77 3.69
C GLU A 55 -11.36 -2.63 3.85
N VAL A 56 -10.42 -2.51 2.92
CA VAL A 56 -9.17 -3.26 2.89
C VAL A 56 -7.98 -2.35 2.66
N LEU A 57 -6.92 -2.53 3.44
CA LEU A 57 -5.60 -1.97 3.20
C LEU A 57 -4.62 -3.08 2.81
N VAL A 58 -4.07 -2.99 1.60
CA VAL A 58 -2.99 -3.87 1.13
C VAL A 58 -1.65 -3.16 1.30
N ILE A 59 -0.71 -3.79 2.00
CA ILE A 59 0.62 -3.24 2.28
C ILE A 59 1.67 -4.08 1.55
N GLY A 60 2.37 -3.43 0.61
CA GLY A 60 3.53 -3.98 -0.09
C GLY A 60 4.81 -3.63 0.66
N THR A 61 5.50 -4.65 1.15
CA THR A 61 6.71 -4.54 2.01
C THR A 61 8.03 -4.43 1.25
N GLY A 62 7.98 -4.11 -0.05
CA GLY A 62 9.13 -4.15 -0.95
C GLY A 62 9.25 -5.48 -1.69
N ALA A 63 10.21 -5.54 -2.60
CA ALA A 63 10.57 -6.72 -3.36
C ALA A 63 11.09 -7.85 -2.46
N THR A 64 11.86 -7.51 -1.43
CA THR A 64 12.47 -8.47 -0.49
C THR A 64 11.63 -8.66 0.77
N GLY A 65 10.76 -7.70 1.11
CA GLY A 65 9.91 -7.74 2.30
C GLY A 65 10.63 -7.29 3.57
N LEU A 66 11.62 -6.41 3.46
CA LEU A 66 12.42 -5.96 4.61
C LEU A 66 11.75 -4.80 5.36
N MET A 67 10.82 -4.09 4.72
CA MET A 67 9.96 -3.13 5.41
C MET A 67 9.09 -3.84 6.45
N LYS A 68 9.28 -3.48 7.72
CA LYS A 68 8.50 -4.01 8.84
C LYS A 68 7.17 -3.28 8.98
N VAL A 69 6.15 -4.03 9.33
CA VAL A 69 4.85 -3.51 9.76
C VAL A 69 4.62 -4.01 11.20
N PRO A 70 4.83 -3.16 12.21
CA PRO A 70 4.64 -3.56 13.61
C PRO A 70 3.22 -4.05 13.88
N ASN A 71 3.07 -5.06 14.75
CA ASN A 71 1.76 -5.56 15.16
C ASN A 71 0.86 -4.46 15.71
N GLU A 72 1.42 -3.48 16.44
CA GLU A 72 0.66 -2.31 16.92
C GLU A 72 0.01 -1.51 15.78
N THR A 73 0.71 -1.36 14.65
CA THR A 73 0.16 -0.67 13.48
C THR A 73 -0.98 -1.47 12.86
N ILE A 74 -0.83 -2.80 12.75
CA ILE A 74 -1.88 -3.70 12.26
C ILE A 74 -3.10 -3.65 13.19
N SER A 75 -2.92 -3.85 14.49
CA SER A 75 -4.00 -3.82 15.47
C SER A 75 -4.71 -2.46 15.51
N HIS A 76 -3.99 -1.37 15.32
CA HIS A 76 -4.62 -0.05 15.21
C HIS A 76 -5.55 0.04 13.99
N LEU A 77 -5.10 -0.42 12.82
CA LEU A 77 -5.91 -0.45 11.60
C LEU A 77 -7.14 -1.35 11.75
N GLU A 78 -6.96 -2.55 12.30
CA GLU A 78 -8.04 -3.51 12.54
C GLU A 78 -9.06 -2.97 13.55
N SER A 79 -8.62 -2.23 14.58
CA SER A 79 -9.52 -1.55 15.52
C SER A 79 -10.42 -0.50 14.87
N LYS A 80 -10.06 -0.05 13.66
CA LYS A 80 -10.87 0.84 12.80
C LYS A 80 -11.71 0.07 11.77
N SER A 81 -11.82 -1.26 11.94
CA SER A 81 -12.53 -2.16 11.02
C SER A 81 -11.96 -2.19 9.61
N ILE A 82 -10.64 -1.98 9.48
CA ILE A 82 -9.91 -2.10 8.22
C ILE A 82 -9.29 -3.50 8.16
N GLU A 83 -9.63 -4.29 7.15
CA GLU A 83 -8.97 -5.56 6.86
C GLU A 83 -7.55 -5.28 6.33
N VAL A 84 -6.52 -5.88 6.93
CA VAL A 84 -5.12 -5.60 6.56
C VAL A 84 -4.47 -6.83 5.92
N HIS A 85 -3.87 -6.64 4.74
CA HIS A 85 -3.03 -7.65 4.09
C HIS A 85 -1.60 -7.14 3.96
N VAL A 86 -0.65 -7.82 4.59
CA VAL A 86 0.78 -7.50 4.51
C VAL A 86 1.50 -8.57 3.70
N THR A 87 2.14 -8.20 2.59
CA THR A 87 2.88 -9.13 1.74
C THR A 87 3.97 -8.41 0.93
N ARG A 88 4.77 -9.16 0.15
CA ARG A 88 5.74 -8.57 -0.79
C ARG A 88 5.01 -7.80 -1.88
N THR A 89 5.62 -6.72 -2.36
CA THR A 89 4.95 -5.76 -3.26
C THR A 89 4.41 -6.42 -4.54
N GLU A 90 5.10 -7.42 -5.10
CA GLU A 90 4.61 -8.17 -6.27
C GLU A 90 3.25 -8.83 -5.99
N LYS A 91 3.12 -9.56 -4.88
CA LYS A 91 1.85 -10.18 -4.46
C LYS A 91 0.81 -9.15 -4.02
N ALA A 92 1.24 -8.04 -3.44
CA ALA A 92 0.37 -6.95 -3.03
C ALA A 92 -0.33 -6.31 -4.25
N VAL A 93 0.41 -6.15 -5.36
CA VAL A 93 -0.13 -5.65 -6.63
C VAL A 93 -1.22 -6.58 -7.18
N GLU A 94 -0.96 -7.88 -7.23
CA GLU A 94 -1.95 -8.88 -7.66
C GLU A 94 -3.21 -8.84 -6.80
N LEU A 95 -3.02 -8.79 -5.47
CA LEU A 95 -4.11 -8.76 -4.51
C LEU A 95 -4.95 -7.48 -4.64
N PHE A 96 -4.30 -6.33 -4.78
CA PHE A 96 -4.97 -5.05 -5.00
C PHE A 96 -5.82 -5.06 -6.27
N ASN A 97 -5.25 -5.47 -7.41
CA ASN A 97 -5.96 -5.58 -8.69
C ASN A 97 -7.17 -6.52 -8.63
N LYS A 98 -7.09 -7.58 -7.83
CA LYS A 98 -8.20 -8.50 -7.62
C LYS A 98 -9.28 -7.89 -6.72
N LEU A 99 -8.92 -7.40 -5.54
CA LEU A 99 -9.87 -6.98 -4.51
C LEU A 99 -10.59 -5.67 -4.83
N GLN A 100 -9.95 -4.75 -5.56
CA GLN A 100 -10.54 -3.44 -5.89
C GLN A 100 -11.80 -3.52 -6.77
N LYS A 101 -12.11 -4.69 -7.34
CA LYS A 101 -13.30 -4.90 -8.16
C LYS A 101 -14.59 -4.90 -7.34
N ASP A 102 -14.49 -5.33 -6.07
CA ASP A 102 -15.66 -5.61 -5.23
C ASP A 102 -15.65 -4.82 -3.91
N LYS A 103 -14.49 -4.31 -3.49
CA LYS A 103 -14.31 -3.61 -2.21
C LYS A 103 -13.64 -2.26 -2.40
N LYS A 104 -13.84 -1.35 -1.45
CA LYS A 104 -13.05 -0.12 -1.32
C LYS A 104 -11.66 -0.45 -0.77
N VAL A 105 -10.70 -0.66 -1.67
CA VAL A 105 -9.33 -1.02 -1.34
C VAL A 105 -8.40 0.18 -1.47
N ILE A 106 -7.47 0.32 -0.52
CA ILE A 106 -6.30 1.18 -0.64
C ILE A 106 -5.05 0.30 -0.63
N ALA A 107 -4.04 0.65 -1.42
CA ALA A 107 -2.73 -0.01 -1.39
C ALA A 107 -1.63 0.97 -0.99
N ALA A 108 -0.77 0.59 -0.05
CA ALA A 108 0.45 1.31 0.31
C ALA A 108 1.65 0.45 -0.09
N LEU A 109 2.38 0.86 -1.13
CA LEU A 109 3.35 0.02 -1.82
C LEU A 109 4.76 0.61 -1.72
N HIS A 110 5.63 -0.10 -1.01
CA HIS A 110 7.07 0.14 -1.08
C HIS A 110 7.64 -0.51 -2.35
N LEU A 111 8.33 0.24 -3.20
CA LEU A 111 8.78 -0.26 -4.51
C LEU A 111 10.17 -0.90 -4.49
N THR A 112 10.94 -0.74 -3.41
CA THR A 112 12.32 -1.24 -3.32
C THR A 112 12.48 -2.34 -2.27
N CYS A 113 13.27 -2.15 -1.20
CA CYS A 113 13.64 -3.18 -0.22
C CYS A 113 13.20 -2.84 1.19
#